data_AF-A0A2J8VYS3-F1
#
_entry.id   AF-A0A2J8VYS3-F1
#
_cell.length_a   1.000
_cell.length_b   1.000
_cell.length_c   1.000
_cell.angle_alpha   90.00
_cell.angle_beta   90.00
_cell.angle_gamma   90.00
#
_symmetry.space_group_name_H-M   'P 1'
#
loop_
_entity.id
_entity.type
_entity.pdbx_description
1 polymer ?
#
loop_
_entity_poly.entity_id
_entity_poly.type
_entity_poly.pdbx_seq_one_letter_code
_entity_poly.pdbx_strand_id
1 'polypeptide(L)'
;MAEEYHRESMLVEWEQVKQRILHTLLASGEDALDFTQESEPSYISDVGPPGRSSLDNIEMAYARQIYIYNEKIVNGHLQPNLVDLCASVAELDDKSISDMWTMVKQMTDVLLTPATDALKNRSSV
;
A
#
# COMPACT_ATOMS: atom_id res chain seq x y z
N MET A 1 65.91 12.55 -21.45
CA MET A 1 65.41 12.35 -22.82
C MET A 1 64.90 10.92 -23.03
N ALA A 2 65.71 9.86 -22.88
CA ALA A 2 65.24 8.47 -23.02
C ALA A 2 64.15 8.06 -22.00
N GLU A 3 64.28 8.48 -20.73
CA GLU A 3 63.28 8.22 -19.68
C GLU A 3 61.96 8.94 -19.94
N GLU A 4 62.01 10.10 -20.59
CA GLU A 4 60.82 10.90 -20.91
C GLU A 4 60.04 10.27 -22.06
N TYR A 5 60.73 9.79 -23.10
CA TYR A 5 60.12 8.98 -24.16
C TYR A 5 59.54 7.66 -23.63
N HIS A 6 60.21 7.02 -22.67
CA HIS A 6 59.68 5.80 -22.05
C HIS A 6 58.38 6.07 -21.28
N ARG A 7 58.35 7.16 -20.50
CA ARG A 7 57.15 7.59 -19.77
C ARG A 7 55.99 7.94 -20.72
N GLU A 8 56.28 8.64 -21.81
CA GLU A 8 55.28 8.97 -22.83
C GLU A 8 54.76 7.72 -23.54
N SER A 9 55.63 6.76 -23.86
CA SER A 9 55.24 5.45 -24.40
C SER A 9 54.31 4.69 -23.46
N MET A 10 54.61 4.67 -22.16
CA MET A 10 53.74 4.02 -21.16
C MET A 10 52.35 4.66 -21.08
N LEU A 11 52.26 5.98 -21.21
CA LEU A 11 50.97 6.69 -21.19
C LEU A 11 50.11 6.35 -22.40
N VAL A 12 50.73 6.23 -23.59
CA VAL A 12 50.04 5.84 -24.82
C VAL A 12 49.55 4.38 -24.74
N GLU A 13 50.40 3.46 -24.27
CA GLU A 13 50.01 2.06 -24.07
C GLU A 13 48.86 1.92 -23.07
N TRP A 14 48.92 2.69 -21.97
CA TRP A 14 47.86 2.73 -20.98
C TRP A 14 46.52 3.17 -21.58
N GLU A 15 46.51 4.26 -22.35
CA GLU A 15 45.28 4.74 -22.98
C GLU A 15 44.73 3.72 -24.00
N GLN A 16 45.60 3.04 -24.77
CA GLN A 16 45.16 1.98 -25.68
C GLN A 16 44.53 0.79 -24.95
N VAL A 17 45.10 0.35 -23.83
CA VAL A 17 44.54 -0.74 -23.02
C VAL A 17 43.20 -0.34 -22.43
N LYS A 18 43.08 0.90 -21.93
CA LYS A 18 41.83 1.44 -21.41
C LYS A 18 40.73 1.47 -22.47
N GLN A 19 41.03 1.98 -23.67
CA GLN A 19 40.06 2.00 -24.79
C GLN A 19 39.67 0.58 -25.21
N ARG A 20 40.63 -0.36 -25.24
CA ARG A 20 40.35 -1.77 -25.57
C ARG A 20 39.38 -2.42 -24.58
N ILE A 21 39.60 -2.26 -23.28
CA ILE A 21 38.70 -2.79 -22.24
C ILE A 21 37.30 -2.19 -22.39
N LEU A 22 37.22 -0.87 -22.59
CA LEU A 22 35.95 -0.16 -22.74
C LEU A 22 35.18 -0.66 -23.97
N HIS A 23 35.85 -0.82 -25.11
CA HIS A 23 35.26 -1.40 -26.31
C HIS A 23 34.80 -2.85 -26.11
N THR A 24 35.58 -3.68 -25.40
CA THR A 24 35.18 -5.06 -25.09
C THR A 24 33.94 -5.10 -24.20
N LEU A 25 33.86 -4.23 -23.18
CA LEU A 25 32.69 -4.14 -22.29
C LEU A 25 31.43 -3.62 -22.99
N LEU A 26 31.57 -2.64 -23.88
CA LEU A 26 30.45 -2.14 -24.68
C LEU A 26 29.97 -3.18 -25.69
N ALA A 27 30.89 -3.92 -26.33
CA ALA A 27 30.54 -4.98 -27.27
C ALA A 27 29.92 -6.21 -26.58
N SER A 28 30.23 -6.46 -25.31
CA SER A 28 29.60 -7.54 -24.52
C SER A 28 28.23 -7.14 -23.91
N GLY A 29 27.75 -5.92 -24.19
CA GLY A 29 26.42 -5.44 -23.80
C GLY A 29 25.31 -5.68 -24.83
N GLU A 30 25.61 -6.11 -26.06
CA GLU A 30 24.59 -6.40 -27.08
C GLU A 30 23.86 -7.74 -26.87
N ASP A 31 24.42 -8.67 -26.09
CA ASP A 31 23.74 -9.91 -25.66
C ASP A 31 23.01 -9.75 -24.31
N ALA A 32 22.67 -8.53 -23.92
CA ALA A 32 21.90 -8.25 -22.73
C ALA A 32 20.41 -8.56 -22.97
N LEU A 33 20.05 -9.82 -22.75
CA LEU A 33 18.76 -10.29 -22.23
C LEU A 33 17.54 -9.44 -22.66
N ASP A 34 16.87 -9.85 -23.73
CA ASP A 34 15.52 -9.38 -24.07
C ASP A 34 14.55 -9.84 -22.97
N PHE A 35 14.56 -9.15 -21.84
CA PHE A 35 13.48 -9.19 -20.88
C PHE A 35 12.37 -8.34 -21.48
N THR A 36 11.53 -8.96 -22.29
CA THR A 36 10.18 -8.45 -22.49
C THR A 36 9.55 -8.39 -21.10
N GLN A 37 9.52 -7.20 -20.51
CA GLN A 37 8.76 -6.95 -19.30
C GLN A 37 7.31 -7.24 -19.68
N GLU A 38 6.81 -8.41 -19.29
CA GLU A 38 5.38 -8.69 -19.38
C GLU A 38 4.68 -7.56 -18.61
N SER A 39 3.84 -6.82 -19.32
CA SER A 39 3.10 -5.70 -18.76
C SER A 39 2.17 -6.26 -17.68
N GLU A 40 2.59 -6.19 -16.43
CA GLU A 40 1.73 -6.41 -15.27
C GLU A 40 0.48 -5.52 -15.42
N PRO A 41 -0.73 -6.07 -15.34
CA PRO A 41 -1.94 -5.26 -15.42
C PRO A 41 -1.94 -4.28 -14.24
N SER A 42 -1.92 -2.98 -14.56
CA SER A 42 -2.11 -1.93 -13.56
C SER A 42 -3.54 -2.05 -12.99
N TYR A 43 -3.65 -2.41 -11.71
CA TYR A 43 -4.92 -2.41 -10.97
C TYR A 43 -5.36 -0.99 -10.55
N ILE A 44 -4.66 0.05 -11.00
CA ILE A 44 -5.13 1.43 -10.82
C ILE A 44 -6.27 1.63 -11.81
N SER A 45 -7.49 1.46 -11.30
CA SER A 45 -8.73 1.84 -11.98
C SER A 45 -8.54 3.21 -12.61
N ASP A 46 -8.79 3.29 -13.93
CA ASP A 46 -8.79 4.54 -14.70
C ASP A 46 -9.45 5.64 -13.84
N VAL A 47 -8.68 6.66 -13.48
CA VAL A 47 -9.20 7.79 -12.72
C VAL A 47 -10.36 8.35 -13.53
N GLY A 48 -11.58 8.13 -13.03
CA GLY A 48 -12.79 8.56 -13.70
C GLY A 48 -12.78 10.08 -13.94
N PRO A 49 -13.70 10.59 -14.76
CA PRO A 49 -13.79 12.01 -15.07
C PRO A 49 -13.73 12.86 -13.77
N PRO A 50 -12.93 13.93 -13.74
CA PRO A 50 -12.73 14.73 -12.54
C PRO A 50 -14.07 15.20 -11.98
N GLY A 51 -14.27 15.00 -10.67
CA GLY A 51 -15.51 15.34 -9.98
C GLY A 51 -16.52 14.20 -9.86
N ARG A 52 -16.25 13.01 -10.41
CA ARG A 52 -17.00 11.78 -10.13
C ARG A 52 -16.16 10.87 -9.25
N SER A 53 -16.77 10.30 -8.22
CA SER A 53 -16.13 9.27 -7.40
C SER A 53 -15.91 8.02 -8.25
N SER A 54 -14.76 7.36 -8.09
CA SER A 54 -14.51 6.02 -8.65
C SER A 54 -15.26 4.92 -7.89
N LEU A 55 -15.92 5.26 -6.79
CA LEU A 55 -16.71 4.34 -5.98
C LEU A 55 -18.07 4.05 -6.64
N ASP A 56 -18.50 2.80 -6.54
CA ASP A 56 -19.85 2.40 -6.92
C ASP A 56 -20.93 2.94 -5.94
N ASN A 57 -22.20 2.66 -6.24
CA ASN A 57 -23.31 3.18 -5.43
C ASN A 57 -23.32 2.62 -3.99
N ILE A 58 -22.90 1.36 -3.80
CA ILE A 58 -22.88 0.68 -2.50
C ILE A 58 -21.68 1.17 -1.68
N GLU A 59 -20.50 1.22 -2.28
CA GLU A 59 -19.29 1.80 -1.71
C GLU A 59 -19.52 3.26 -1.29
N MET A 60 -20.21 4.05 -2.13
CA MET A 60 -20.61 5.41 -1.80
C MET A 60 -21.56 5.47 -0.60
N ALA A 61 -22.47 4.50 -0.45
CA ALA A 61 -23.36 4.42 0.71
C ALA A 61 -22.58 4.11 2.00
N TYR A 62 -21.62 3.18 1.96
CA TYR A 62 -20.72 2.92 3.08
C TYR A 62 -19.84 4.13 3.42
N ALA A 63 -19.25 4.78 2.42
CA ALA A 63 -18.43 5.97 2.61
C ALA A 63 -19.21 7.09 3.32
N ARG A 64 -20.50 7.27 3.01
CA ARG A 64 -21.38 8.21 3.71
C ARG A 64 -21.55 7.85 5.18
N GLN A 65 -21.71 6.57 5.53
CA GLN A 65 -21.84 6.16 6.93
C GLN A 65 -20.56 6.44 7.72
N ILE A 66 -19.39 6.20 7.12
CA ILE A 66 -18.09 6.52 7.72
C ILE A 66 -17.95 8.04 7.93
N TYR A 67 -18.34 8.84 6.94
CA TYR A 67 -18.35 10.29 7.06
C TYR A 67 -19.23 10.75 8.25
N ILE A 68 -20.46 10.24 8.35
CA ILE A 68 -21.39 10.57 9.44
C ILE A 68 -20.83 10.17 10.81
N TYR A 69 -20.21 9.00 10.89
CA TYR A 69 -19.54 8.54 12.10
C TYR A 69 -18.43 9.51 12.51
N ASN A 70 -17.53 9.85 11.58
CA ASN A 70 -16.40 10.75 11.83
C ASN A 70 -16.87 12.14 12.23
N GLU A 71 -17.88 12.68 11.56
CA GLU A 71 -18.46 13.99 11.88
C GLU A 71 -19.01 14.02 13.31
N LYS A 72 -19.72 12.96 13.74
CA LYS A 72 -20.24 12.86 15.11
C LYS A 72 -19.13 12.78 16.15
N ILE A 73 -18.05 12.03 15.87
CA ILE A 73 -16.88 11.94 16.75
C ILE A 73 -16.16 13.29 16.87
N VAL A 74 -15.90 13.96 15.74
CA VAL A 74 -15.21 15.25 15.70
C VAL A 74 -16.00 16.34 16.42
N ASN A 75 -17.32 16.33 16.29
CA ASN A 75 -18.22 17.27 16.97
C ASN A 75 -18.44 16.96 18.45
N GLY A 76 -17.83 15.90 19.00
CA GLY A 76 -17.93 15.54 20.41
C GLY A 76 -19.30 14.98 20.81
N HIS A 77 -20.09 14.48 19.85
CA HIS A 77 -21.34 13.80 20.15
C HIS A 77 -21.10 12.40 20.73
N LEU A 78 -22.15 11.78 21.29
CA LEU A 78 -22.12 10.38 21.69
C LEU A 78 -21.67 9.52 20.50
N GLN A 79 -20.63 8.72 20.71
CA GLN A 79 -20.06 7.82 19.70
C GLN A 79 -21.17 6.90 19.15
N PRO A 80 -21.59 7.09 17.89
CA PRO A 80 -22.58 6.20 17.28
C PRO A 80 -21.94 4.82 17.06
N ASN A 81 -22.74 3.76 17.06
CA ASN A 81 -22.22 2.42 16.75
C ASN A 81 -21.98 2.32 15.24
N LEU A 82 -20.71 2.14 14.85
CA LEU A 82 -20.33 2.01 13.43
C LEU A 82 -20.90 0.75 12.78
N VAL A 83 -21.01 -0.34 13.53
CA VAL A 83 -21.58 -1.61 13.05
C VAL A 83 -23.05 -1.42 12.68
N ASP A 84 -23.82 -0.71 13.50
CA ASP A 84 -25.23 -0.42 13.20
C ASP A 84 -25.38 0.47 11.96
N LEU A 85 -24.52 1.47 11.80
CA LEU A 85 -24.53 2.35 10.63
C LEU A 85 -24.22 1.56 9.35
N CYS A 86 -23.19 0.71 9.36
CA CYS A 86 -22.82 -0.11 8.22
C CYS A 86 -23.84 -1.21 7.91
N ALA A 87 -24.42 -1.85 8.94
CA ALA A 87 -25.46 -2.86 8.77
C ALA A 87 -26.69 -2.29 8.04
N SER A 88 -27.04 -1.02 8.26
CA SER A 88 -28.16 -0.38 7.57
C SER A 88 -27.96 -0.25 6.05
N VAL A 89 -26.70 -0.18 5.59
CA VAL A 89 -26.36 -0.12 4.16
C VAL A 89 -26.37 -1.52 3.54
N ALA A 90 -25.97 -2.53 4.31
CA ALA A 90 -25.95 -3.93 3.85
C ALA A 90 -27.31 -4.46 3.41
N GLU A 91 -28.40 -3.91 3.93
CA GLU A 91 -29.78 -4.22 3.51
C GLU A 91 -30.07 -3.84 2.04
N LEU A 92 -29.24 -2.97 1.45
CA LEU A 92 -29.35 -2.53 0.05
C LEU A 92 -28.54 -3.38 -0.93
N ASP A 93 -27.72 -4.30 -0.41
CA ASP A 93 -26.80 -5.14 -1.17
C ASP A 93 -27.28 -6.60 -1.13
N ASP A 94 -26.43 -7.55 -0.72
CA ASP A 94 -26.77 -8.97 -0.67
C ASP A 94 -27.01 -9.51 0.75
N LYS A 95 -27.84 -10.57 0.82
CA LYS A 95 -28.12 -11.33 2.05
C LYS A 95 -26.84 -11.75 2.79
N SER A 96 -25.80 -12.14 2.05
CA SER A 96 -24.49 -12.55 2.60
C SER A 96 -23.80 -11.42 3.37
N ILE A 97 -23.90 -10.19 2.89
CA ILE A 97 -23.30 -9.00 3.51
C ILE A 97 -24.09 -8.62 4.77
N SER A 98 -25.42 -8.66 4.71
CA SER A 98 -26.28 -8.44 5.89
C SER A 98 -26.02 -9.50 7.00
N ASP A 99 -25.85 -10.77 6.61
CA ASP A 99 -25.50 -11.84 7.57
C ASP A 99 -24.11 -11.64 8.18
N MET A 100 -23.13 -11.17 7.41
CA MET A 100 -21.81 -10.81 7.90
C MET A 100 -21.86 -9.66 8.92
N TRP A 101 -22.62 -8.59 8.65
CA TRP A 101 -22.79 -7.51 9.62
C TRP A 101 -23.54 -7.94 10.88
N THR A 102 -24.50 -8.88 10.74
CA THR A 102 -25.17 -9.50 11.89
C THR A 102 -24.18 -10.26 12.77
N MET A 103 -23.26 -11.01 12.17
CA MET A 103 -22.18 -11.69 12.90
C MET A 103 -21.28 -10.68 13.62
N VAL A 104 -20.80 -9.64 12.93
CA VAL A 104 -19.95 -8.60 13.52
C VAL A 104 -20.65 -7.91 14.69
N LYS A 105 -21.95 -7.64 14.57
CA LYS A 105 -22.77 -7.07 15.65
C LYS A 105 -22.79 -7.97 16.88
N GLN A 106 -23.01 -9.27 16.70
CA GLN A 106 -22.98 -10.22 17.81
C GLN A 106 -21.60 -10.36 18.44
N MET A 107 -20.53 -10.35 17.65
CA MET A 107 -19.15 -10.46 18.13
C MET A 107 -18.67 -9.22 18.89
N THR A 108 -19.23 -8.06 18.57
CA THR A 108 -18.89 -6.78 19.21
C THR A 108 -19.78 -6.44 20.39
N ASP A 109 -20.93 -7.09 20.54
CA ASP A 109 -21.84 -6.98 21.69
C ASP A 109 -21.34 -7.81 22.89
N VAL A 110 -20.09 -7.57 23.27
CA VAL A 110 -19.46 -8.18 24.44
C VAL A 110 -19.37 -7.11 25.52
N LEU A 111 -19.81 -7.45 26.73
CA LEU A 111 -19.61 -6.60 27.90
C LEU A 111 -18.11 -6.35 28.06
N LEU A 112 -17.67 -5.11 27.82
CA LEU A 112 -16.32 -4.67 28.13
C LEU A 112 -16.15 -4.75 29.64
N THR A 113 -15.63 -5.88 30.13
CA THR A 113 -15.14 -5.95 31.50
C THR A 113 -13.96 -5.00 31.58
N PRO A 114 -13.94 -4.06 32.55
CA PRO A 114 -12.76 -3.26 32.80
C PRO A 114 -11.59 -4.22 32.95
N ALA A 115 -10.51 -4.00 32.20
CA ALA A 115 -9.31 -4.78 32.37
C ALA A 115 -8.86 -4.62 33.83
N THR A 116 -9.18 -5.61 34.68
CA THR A 116 -8.70 -5.63 36.04
C THR A 116 -7.19 -5.79 35.95
N ASP A 117 -6.47 -4.83 36.52
CA ASP A 117 -5.01 -4.88 36.59
C ASP A 117 -4.59 -6.26 37.12
N ALA A 118 -3.88 -7.01 36.27
CA ALA A 118 -3.46 -8.37 36.58
C ALA A 118 -2.59 -8.42 37.86
N LEU A 119 -1.92 -7.31 38.20
CA LEU A 119 -1.16 -7.16 39.44
C LEU A 119 -2.08 -6.99 40.66
N LYS A 120 -3.21 -6.30 40.52
CA LYS A 120 -4.20 -6.12 41.59
C LYS A 120 -4.91 -7.42 41.95
N ASN A 121 -5.19 -8.27 40.97
CA ASN A 121 -5.75 -9.62 41.22
C ASN A 121 -4.75 -10.56 41.89
N ARG A 122 -3.44 -10.38 41.66
CA ARG A 122 -2.38 -11.21 42.25
C ARG A 122 -1.97 -10.80 43.66
N SER A 123 -2.15 -9.53 44.00
CA SER A 123 -1.84 -8.96 45.33
C SER A 123 -3.04 -8.93 46.28
N SER A 124 -4.21 -9.33 45.79
CA SER A 124 -5.43 -9.55 46.58
C SER A 124 -5.37 -10.90 47.31
N VAL A 125 -4.42 -11.06 48.23
CA VAL A 125 -4.40 -12.13 49.25
C VAL A 125 -4.16 -11.49 50.60
#